data_AF-R7U2C7-F1
#
_entry.id   AF-R7U2C7-F1
#
_cell.length_a   1.000
_cell.length_b   1.000
_cell.length_c   1.000
_cell.angle_alpha   90.00
_cell.angle_beta   90.00
_cell.angle_gamma   90.00
#
_symmetry.space_group_name_H-M   'P 1'
#
loop_
_entity.id
_entity.type
_entity.pdbx_description
1 polymer ?
#
loop_
_entity_poly.entity_id
_entity_poly.type
_entity_poly.pdbx_seq_one_letter_code
_entity_poly.pdbx_strand_id
1 'polypeptide(L)' 'LTNKISASLDRGESCLEVFLDLKKAFDTVDSGILLGKLERNGVRGNTLN' A
#
# COMPACT_ATOMS: atom_id res chain seq x y z
N LEU A 1 -0.39 -1.13 12.22
CA LEU A 1 0.10 -0.10 11.29
C LEU A 1 -0.03 1.29 11.92
N THR A 2 -1.24 1.68 12.33
CA THR A 2 -1.54 2.94 13.04
C THR A 2 -0.62 3.20 14.23
N ASN A 3 -0.40 2.22 15.12
CA ASN A 3 0.50 2.39 16.27
C ASN A 3 1.97 2.67 15.88
N LYS A 4 2.44 2.15 14.75
CA LYS A 4 3.80 2.42 14.25
C LYS A 4 3.92 3.84 13.72
N ILE A 5 2.91 4.29 12.98
CA ILE A 5 2.84 5.65 12.44
C ILE A 5 2.71 6.67 13.57
N SER A 6 1.82 6.43 14.55
CA SER A 6 1.70 7.28 15.75
C SER A 6 3.02 7.34 16.51
N ALA A 7 3.68 6.21 16.75
CA ALA A 7 4.96 6.22 17.46
C ALA A 7 6.07 6.98 16.69
N SER A 8 6.09 6.93 15.36
CA SER A 8 7.03 7.70 14.54
C SER A 8 6.71 9.20 14.54
N LEU A 9 5.43 9.57 14.49
CA LEU A 9 4.97 10.95 14.68
C LEU A 9 5.39 11.49 16.07
N ASP A 10 5.19 10.70 17.13
CA ASP A 10 5.56 11.07 18.50
C ASP A 10 7.09 11.29 18.66
N ARG A 11 7.90 10.62 17.83
CA ARG A 11 9.36 10.80 17.78
C ARG A 11 9.81 11.96 16.90
N GLY A 12 8.88 12.69 16.28
CA GLY A 12 9.20 13.76 15.33
C GLY A 12 9.74 13.25 13.98
N GLU A 13 9.56 11.97 13.67
CA GLU A 13 9.94 11.41 12.37
C GLU A 13 8.95 11.87 11.30
N SER A 14 9.47 12.28 10.14
CA SER A 14 8.63 12.60 8.99
C SER A 14 7.97 11.32 8.47
N CYS A 15 6.65 11.22 8.66
CA CYS A 15 5.84 10.10 8.20
C CYS A 15 5.06 10.49 6.93
N LEU A 16 5.02 9.59 5.95
CA LEU A 16 4.19 9.73 4.75
C LEU A 16 3.24 8.53 4.67
N GLU A 17 1.93 8.80 4.63
CA GLU A 17 0.91 7.77 4.44
C GLU A 17 0.24 7.98 3.07
N VAL A 18 0.13 6.90 2.30
CA VAL A 18 -0.48 6.90 0.96
C VAL A 18 -1.72 6.03 1.00
N PHE A 19 -2.90 6.65 0.88
CA PHE A 19 -4.17 5.94 0.76
C PHE A 19 -4.43 5.62 -0.71
N LEU A 20 -4.48 4.32 -1.03
CA LEU A 20 -4.79 3.81 -2.36
C LEU A 20 -6.18 3.15 -2.34
N ASP A 21 -7.15 3.77 -2.99
CA ASP A 21 -8.42 3.10 -3.30
C ASP A 21 -8.23 2.20 -4.54
N LEU A 22 -7.88 0.94 -4.28
CA LEU A 22 -7.69 -0.05 -5.34
C LEU A 22 -9.01 -0.66 -5.82
N LYS A 23 -10.13 -0.44 -5.11
CA LYS A 23 -11.39 -1.12 -5.42
C LYS A 23 -11.83 -0.86 -6.86
N LYS A 24 -11.79 0.41 -7.30
CA LYS A 24 -12.09 0.79 -8.68
C LYS A 24 -11.04 0.31 -9.69
N ALA A 25 -9.78 0.18 -9.27
CA ALA A 25 -8.69 -0.25 -10.15
C ALA A 25 -8.82 -1.73 -10.51
N PHE A 26 -9.24 -2.57 -9.56
CA PHE A 26 -9.49 -3.99 -9.81
C PHE A 26 -10.68 -4.23 -10.76
N ASP A 27 -11.69 -3.35 -10.75
CA ASP A 27 -12.84 -3.46 -11.64
C ASP A 27 -12.55 -2.99 -13.08
N THR A 28 -11.49 -2.19 -13.28
CA THR A 28 -11.25 -1.46 -14.55
C THR A 28 -9.96 -1.88 -15.26
N VAL A 29 -8.97 -2.39 -14.54
CA VAL A 29 -7.64 -2.73 -15.06
C VAL A 29 -7.43 -4.23 -14.94
N ASP A 30 -6.79 -4.83 -15.94
CA ASP A 30 -6.35 -6.23 -15.87
C ASP A 30 -5.54 -6.49 -14.59
N SER A 31 -5.92 -7.56 -13.89
CA SER A 31 -5.35 -7.93 -12.59
C SER A 31 -3.84 -8.15 -12.67
N GLY A 32 -3.32 -8.74 -13.75
CA GLY A 32 -1.89 -8.96 -13.94
C GLY A 32 -1.12 -7.65 -14.11
N ILE A 33 -1.67 -6.71 -14.88
CA ILE A 33 -1.08 -5.36 -15.05
C ILE A 33 -1.07 -4.59 -13.72
N LEU A 34 -2.19 -4.62 -12.98
CA LEU A 34 -2.31 -3.94 -11.69
C LEU A 34 -1.33 -4.52 -10.65
N LEU A 35 -1.27 -5.84 -10.52
CA LEU A 35 -0.34 -6.52 -9.61
C LEU A 35 1.12 -6.24 -9.99
N GLY A 36 1.46 -6.27 -11.28
CA GLY A 36 2.79 -5.92 -11.76
C GLY A 36 3.18 -4.47 -11.43
N LYS A 37 2.24 -3.52 -11.42
CA LYS A 37 2.49 -2.15 -10.97
C LYS A 37 2.72 -2.09 -9.45
N LEU A 38 1.91 -2.79 -8.67
CA LEU A 38 2.03 -2.82 -7.20
C LEU A 38 3.38 -3.42 -6.77
N GLU A 39 3.80 -4.51 -7.40
CA GLU A 39 5.13 -5.12 -7.17
C GLU A 39 6.29 -4.14 -7.41
N ARG A 40 6.24 -3.40 -8.52
CA ARG A 40 7.24 -2.36 -8.84
C ARG A 40 7.25 -1.21 -7.83
N ASN A 41 6.12 -0.93 -7.18
CA ASN A 41 6.02 0.05 -6.10
C ASN A 41 6.36 -0.53 -4.71
N GLY A 42 6.90 -1.76 -4.65
CA GLY A 42 7.35 -2.37 -3.40
C GLY A 42 6.26 -3.13 -2.64
N VAL A 43 5.04 -3.22 -3.17
CA VAL A 43 3.98 -4.06 -2.61
C VAL A 43 4.19 -5.49 -3.11
N ARG A 44 4.81 -6.34 -2.28
CA ARG A 44 5.23 -7.71 -2.62
C ARG A 44 4.80 -8.68 -1.52
N GLY A 45 4.73 -9.96 -1.85
CA GLY A 45 4.41 -11.05 -0.93
C GLY A 45 3.17 -11.84 -1.31
N ASN A 46 2.91 -12.93 -0.59
CA ASN A 46 1.73 -13.77 -0.82
C ASN A 46 0.50 -13.12 -0.20
N THR A 47 -0.64 -13.16 -0.91
CA THR A 47 -1.95 -12.88 -0.32
C THR A 47 -2.13 -13.75 0.93
N LEU A 48 -2.60 -13.16 2.03
CA LEU A 48 -3.01 -13.95 3.18
C LEU A 48 -4.22 -14.81 2.80
N ASN A 49 -4.07 -16.13 2.93
CA ASN A 49 -5.17 -17.09 2.83
C ASN A 49 -6.18 -16.89 3.97
#